data_AF-K6U8U3-F1
#
_entry.id   AF-K6U8U3-F1
#
_cell.length_a   1.000
_cell.length_b   1.000
_cell.length_c   1.000
_cell.angle_alpha   90.00
_cell.angle_beta   90.00
_cell.angle_gamma   90.00
#
_symmetry.space_group_name_H-M   'P 1'
#
loop_
_entity.id
_entity.type
_entity.pdbx_description
1 polymer ?
#
loop_
_entity_poly.entity_id
_entity_poly.type
_entity_poly.pdbx_seq_one_letter_code
_entity_poly.pdbx_strand_id
1 'polypeptide(L)' 'MKCPNCSFENHIDDALSCQECGEYLINNCTNEFCDLNNGESIPLESDVKFCPYCGSESTFKENGFFDKK' A
#
# COMPACT_ATOMS: atom_id res chain seq x y z
N MET A 1 6.96 5.91 -8.86
CA MET A 1 6.01 5.84 -7.72
C MET A 1 6.63 6.60 -6.56
N LYS A 2 5.85 7.27 -5.71
CA LYS A 2 6.39 7.96 -4.53
C LYS A 2 6.27 7.08 -3.30
N CYS A 3 7.36 6.87 -2.57
CA CYS A 3 7.32 6.14 -1.31
C CYS A 3 6.39 6.86 -0.31
N PRO A 4 5.36 6.19 0.22
CA PRO A 4 4.39 6.81 1.12
C PRO A 4 5.00 7.18 2.48
N ASN A 5 6.13 6.57 2.85
CA ASN A 5 6.79 6.78 4.13
C ASN A 5 7.81 7.93 4.12
N CYS A 6 8.70 7.98 3.11
CA CYS A 6 9.83 8.91 3.05
C CYS A 6 9.86 9.82 1.82
N SER A 7 8.87 9.74 0.93
CA SER A 7 8.77 10.55 -0.29
C SER A 7 9.87 10.34 -1.34
N PHE A 8 10.75 9.34 -1.21
CA PHE A 8 11.69 8.96 -2.27
C PHE A 8 10.92 8.49 -3.51
N GLU A 9 11.34 8.90 -4.71
CA GLU A 9 10.62 8.65 -5.98
C GLU A 9 11.45 7.89 -7.03
N ASN A 10 12.78 7.89 -6.89
CA ASN A 10 13.71 7.30 -7.85
C ASN A 10 13.88 5.78 -7.63
N HIS A 11 12.76 5.07 -7.68
CA HIS A 11 12.76 3.61 -7.61
C HIS A 11 13.22 3.01 -8.94
N ILE A 12 13.79 1.81 -8.87
CA ILE A 12 13.96 0.99 -10.07
C ILE A 12 12.59 0.52 -10.55
N ASP A 13 12.49 0.17 -11.83
CA ASP A 13 11.26 -0.42 -12.37
C ASP A 13 10.88 -1.67 -11.56
N ASP A 14 9.58 -1.85 -11.32
CA ASP A 14 8.99 -2.97 -10.56
C ASP A 14 9.47 -3.13 -9.11
N ALA A 15 10.03 -2.08 -8.49
CA ALA A 15 10.40 -2.12 -7.07
C ALA A 15 9.20 -2.41 -6.16
N LEU A 16 9.29 -3.47 -5.35
CA LEU A 16 8.28 -3.81 -4.34
C LEU A 16 8.46 -3.03 -3.02
N SER A 17 9.69 -2.59 -2.74
CA SER A 17 10.05 -1.84 -1.54
C SER A 17 10.93 -0.64 -1.87
N CYS A 18 10.87 0.37 -1.01
CA CYS A 18 11.63 1.59 -1.13
C CYS A 18 13.12 1.33 -0.85
N GLN A 19 13.99 1.66 -1.80
CA GLN A 19 15.45 1.48 -1.61
C GLN A 19 16.06 2.46 -0.59
N GLU A 20 15.34 3.51 -0.19
CA GLU A 20 15.80 4.48 0.81
C GLU A 20 15.40 4.08 2.23
N CYS A 21 14.16 3.61 2.44
CA CYS A 21 13.63 3.37 3.78
C CYS A 21 13.10 1.95 4.04
N GLY A 22 13.15 1.06 3.05
CA GLY A 22 12.75 -0.34 3.17
C GLY A 22 11.24 -0.63 3.17
N GLU A 23 10.40 0.41 3.13
CA GLU A 23 8.94 0.27 3.20
C GLU A 23 8.33 -0.28 1.91
N TYR A 24 7.26 -1.07 2.01
CA TYR A 24 6.55 -1.54 0.83
C TYR A 24 5.93 -0.38 0.05
N LEU A 25 6.05 -0.47 -1.27
CA LEU A 25 5.55 0.54 -2.21
C LEU A 25 4.12 0.24 -2.69
N ILE A 26 3.60 -0.94 -2.37
CA ILE A 26 2.29 -1.42 -2.81
C ILE A 26 1.30 -1.34 -1.66
N ASN A 27 0.15 -0.71 -1.93
CA ASN A 27 -0.96 -0.65 -0.99
C ASN A 27 -1.87 -1.87 -1.20
N ASN A 28 -2.23 -2.59 -0.13
CA ASN A 28 -3.08 -3.78 -0.21
C ASN A 28 -4.22 -3.73 0.82
N CYS A 29 -5.24 -4.57 0.62
CA CYS A 29 -6.30 -4.77 1.62
C CYS A 29 -5.78 -5.62 2.78
N THR A 30 -6.00 -5.20 4.03
CA THR A 30 -5.55 -5.95 5.23
C THR A 30 -6.42 -7.17 5.55
N ASN A 31 -7.64 -7.26 4.99
CA ASN A 31 -8.50 -8.41 5.20
C ASN A 31 -8.19 -9.54 4.23
N GLU A 32 -7.58 -10.62 4.74
CA GLU A 32 -7.22 -11.83 3.98
C GLU A 32 -8.43 -12.53 3.33
N PHE A 33 -9.64 -12.33 3.85
CA PHE A 33 -10.88 -12.91 3.31
C PHE A 33 -11.63 -11.98 2.35
N CYS A 34 -11.00 -10.89 1.92
CA CYS A 34 -11.55 -10.00 0.89
C CYS A 34 -11.51 -10.66 -0.50
N ASP A 35 -12.47 -10.33 -1.36
CA ASP A 35 -12.49 -10.74 -2.77
C ASP A 35 -11.20 -10.34 -3.53
N LEU A 36 -10.52 -9.27 -3.09
CA LEU A 36 -9.22 -8.84 -3.64
C LEU A 36 -8.02 -9.67 -3.17
N ASN A 37 -8.21 -10.60 -2.23
CA ASN A 37 -7.18 -11.47 -1.68
C ASN A 37 -7.50 -12.96 -1.96
N ASN A 38 -8.25 -13.24 -3.03
CA ASN A 38 -8.77 -14.56 -3.40
C ASN A 38 -7.71 -15.52 -4.00
N GLY A 39 -6.53 -15.59 -3.38
CA GLY A 39 -5.36 -16.36 -3.83
C GLY A 39 -4.27 -15.49 -4.46
N GLU A 40 -4.58 -14.26 -4.82
CA GLU A 40 -3.65 -13.21 -5.23
C GLU A 40 -4.05 -11.91 -4.53
N SER A 41 -3.07 -11.15 -4.03
CA SER A 41 -3.35 -9.86 -3.40
C SER A 41 -3.30 -8.78 -4.49
N ILE A 42 -4.48 -8.30 -4.88
CA ILE A 42 -4.61 -7.26 -5.90
C ILE A 42 -4.29 -5.90 -5.24
N PRO A 43 -3.29 -5.15 -5.76
CA PRO A 43 -2.96 -3.83 -5.25
C PRO A 43 -4.14 -2.86 -5.28
N LEU A 44 -4.29 -2.13 -4.19
CA LEU A 44 -5.12 -0.93 -4.11
C LEU A 44 -4.36 0.28 -4.66
N GLU A 45 -5.09 1.30 -5.09
CA GLU A 45 -4.50 2.60 -5.42
C GLU A 45 -3.83 3.22 -4.18
N SER A 46 -2.78 4.01 -4.39
CA SER A 46 -1.93 4.53 -3.31
C SER A 46 -2.63 5.49 -2.36
N ASP A 47 -3.74 6.09 -2.79
CA ASP A 47 -4.56 7.03 -2.01
C ASP A 47 -5.75 6.37 -1.29
N VAL A 48 -5.99 5.08 -1.52
CA VAL A 48 -7.08 4.33 -0.91
C VAL A 48 -6.75 4.00 0.54
N LYS A 49 -7.57 4.53 1.46
CA LYS A 49 -7.47 4.31 2.91
C LYS A 49 -8.21 3.06 3.40
N PHE A 50 -9.26 2.68 2.69
CA PHE A 50 -10.13 1.55 3.03
C PHE A 50 -10.49 0.81 1.76
N CYS A 51 -10.45 -0.53 1.80
CA CYS A 51 -10.80 -1.38 0.67
C CYS A 51 -12.25 -1.11 0.21
N PRO A 52 -12.47 -0.78 -1.08
CA PRO A 52 -13.81 -0.48 -1.58
C PRO A 52 -14.73 -1.72 -1.65
N TYR A 53 -14.17 -2.93 -1.56
CA TYR A 53 -14.92 -4.18 -1.66
C TYR A 53 -15.39 -4.72 -0.30
N CYS A 54 -14.57 -4.61 0.75
CA CYS A 54 -14.90 -5.16 2.07
C CYS A 54 -14.88 -4.14 3.22
N GLY A 55 -14.49 -2.89 2.97
CA GLY A 55 -14.44 -1.81 3.96
C GLY A 55 -13.30 -1.88 4.98
N SER A 56 -12.46 -2.92 4.92
CA SER A 56 -11.28 -3.06 5.79
C SER A 56 -10.21 -2.01 5.47
N GLU A 57 -9.31 -1.75 6.41
CA GLU A 57 -8.21 -0.80 6.18
C GLU A 57 -7.27 -1.26 5.06
N SER A 58 -6.61 -0.30 4.43
CA SER A 58 -5.48 -0.58 3.55
C SER A 58 -4.18 -0.65 4.36
N THR A 59 -3.17 -1.35 3.86
CA THR A 59 -1.85 -1.43 4.53
C THR A 59 -1.23 -0.06 4.72
N PHE A 60 -1.43 0.87 3.77
CA PHE A 60 -0.93 2.25 3.91
C PHE A 60 -1.64 3.02 5.02
N LYS A 61 -2.94 2.75 5.24
CA LYS A 61 -3.67 3.33 6.37
C LYS A 61 -3.22 2.72 7.70
N GLU A 62 -3.11 1.41 7.78
CA GLU A 62 -2.65 0.71 8.97
C GLU A 62 -1.24 1.20 9.40
N ASN A 63 -0.37 1.47 8.42
CA ASN A 63 0.98 2.02 8.64
C ASN A 63 1.01 3.55 8.90
N GLY A 64 -0.14 4.23 8.92
CA GLY A 64 -0.25 5.65 9.26
C GLY A 64 0.29 6.62 8.21
N PHE A 65 0.42 6.21 6.95
CA PHE A 65 1.01 7.06 5.90
C PHE A 65 0.15 8.27 5.52
N PHE A 66 -1.15 8.23 5.85
CA PHE A 66 -2.08 9.33 5.58
C PHE A 66 -2.14 10.39 6.70
N ASP A 67 -1.53 10.11 7.85
CA ASP A 67 -1.57 11.00 9.02
C ASP A 67 -0.33 11.89 9.12
N LYS A 68 0.65 11.66 8.24
CA LYS A 68 1.87 12.48 8.13
C LYS A 68 1.54 13.81 7.46
N LYS A 69 1.84 14.90 8.17
CA LYS A 69 1.62 16.29 7.75
C LYS A 69 2.79 16.85 6.95
#